data_AF-A0A550BSU5-F1
#
_entry.id   AF-A0A550BSU5-F1
#
_cell.length_a   1.000
_cell.length_b   1.000
_cell.length_c   1.000
_cell.angle_alpha   90.00
_cell.angle_beta   90.00
_cell.angle_gamma   90.00
#
_symmetry.space_group_name_H-M   'P 1'
#
loop_
_entity.id
_entity.type
_entity.pdbx_description
1 polymer ?
#
loop_
_entity_poly.entity_id
_entity_poly.type
_entity_poly.pdbx_seq_one_letter_code
_entity_poly.pdbx_strand_id
1 'polypeptide(L)'
;MLYYGIGNWLGDLLCRPEIEDAIDGSRRHGRPSPAPNAYMRDTWESPAVRDLLDPLTGKPFIDFDDDELHIIVRLSEDGFHPFGKRPGGKSISVGAVFMVCMNLPAALRERKDNVCNLATIP
;
A
#
# COMPACT_ATOMS: atom_id res chain seq x y z
N MET A 1 -20.74 4.89 -11.43
CA MET A 1 -19.43 4.53 -10.88
C MET A 1 -18.55 5.76 -11.04
N LEU A 2 -18.44 6.58 -9.99
CA LEU A 2 -17.59 7.77 -10.04
C LEU A 2 -16.14 7.28 -10.09
N TYR A 3 -15.43 7.60 -11.17
CA TYR A 3 -14.00 7.39 -11.27
C TYR A 3 -13.32 8.27 -10.22
N TYR A 4 -13.01 7.67 -9.07
CA TYR A 4 -12.23 8.32 -8.03
C TYR A 4 -10.77 8.00 -8.31
N GLY A 5 -10.16 8.86 -9.14
CA GLY A 5 -8.81 8.64 -9.64
C GLY A 5 -7.78 8.57 -8.51
N ILE A 6 -6.66 7.89 -8.79
CA ILE A 6 -5.54 7.70 -7.85
C ILE A 6 -5.10 9.04 -7.23
N GLY A 7 -5.05 10.10 -8.03
CA GLY A 7 -4.66 11.43 -7.55
C GLY A 7 -5.61 12.01 -6.50
N ASN A 8 -6.93 11.86 -6.69
CA ASN A 8 -7.91 12.34 -5.73
C ASN A 8 -7.85 11.54 -4.43
N TRP A 9 -7.73 10.21 -4.54
CA TRP A 9 -7.55 9.35 -3.38
C TRP A 9 -6.28 9.68 -2.60
N LEU A 10 -5.16 9.85 -3.30
CA LEU A 10 -3.88 10.15 -2.67
C LEU A 10 -3.91 11.54 -2.02
N GLY A 11 -4.51 12.53 -2.67
CA GLY A 11 -4.71 13.86 -2.11
C GLY A 11 -5.53 13.81 -0.82
N ASP A 12 -6.71 13.18 -0.85
CA ASP A 12 -7.56 13.04 0.34
C ASP A 12 -6.88 12.21 1.44
N LEU A 13 -6.08 11.21 1.07
CA LEU A 13 -5.29 10.41 2.01
C LEU A 13 -4.27 11.29 2.74
N LEU A 14 -3.50 12.10 2.00
CA LEU A 14 -2.41 12.94 2.52
C LEU A 14 -2.89 14.21 3.22
N CYS A 15 -4.10 14.71 2.92
CA CYS A 15 -4.69 15.84 3.63
C CYS A 15 -5.11 15.51 5.08
N ARG A 16 -4.95 14.27 5.53
CA ARG A 16 -5.28 13.84 6.89
C ARG A 16 -4.02 13.90 7.77
N PRO A 17 -3.99 14.78 8.80
CA PRO A 17 -2.81 14.96 9.64
C PRO A 17 -2.30 13.65 10.27
N GLU A 18 -3.19 12.75 10.68
CA GLU A 18 -2.82 11.47 11.28
C GLU A 18 -2.12 10.52 10.31
N ILE A 19 -2.31 10.71 9.00
CA ILE A 19 -1.64 9.93 7.95
C ILE A 19 -0.25 10.49 7.70
N GLU A 20 -0.13 11.81 7.59
CA GLU A 20 1.16 12.50 7.44
C GLU A 20 2.07 12.17 8.62
N ASP A 21 1.58 12.33 9.85
CA ASP A 21 2.31 11.97 11.09
C ASP A 21 2.72 10.48 11.10
N ALA A 22 1.87 9.59 10.60
CA ALA A 22 2.17 8.16 10.56
C ALA A 22 3.23 7.80 9.51
N ILE A 23 3.24 8.51 8.36
CA ILE A 23 4.26 8.36 7.32
C ILE A 23 5.60 8.87 7.85
N ASP A 24 5.61 10.06 8.44
CA ASP A 24 6.80 10.68 9.05
C ASP A 24 7.35 9.83 10.19
N GLY A 25 6.48 9.33 11.06
CA GLY A 25 6.84 8.39 12.12
C GLY A 25 7.50 7.15 11.54
N SER A 26 6.92 6.56 10.50
CA SER A 26 7.45 5.36 9.85
C SER A 26 8.80 5.59 9.15
N ARG A 27 9.06 6.82 8.68
CA ARG A 27 10.37 7.27 8.18
C ARG A 27 11.39 7.37 9.33
N ARG A 28 11.06 8.10 10.40
CA ARG A 28 11.97 8.43 11.52
C ARG A 28 12.39 7.24 12.37
N HIS A 29 11.50 6.26 12.57
CA HIS A 29 11.82 5.11 13.44
C HIS A 29 12.85 4.16 12.84
N GLY A 30 13.27 4.39 11.57
CA GLY A 30 14.17 3.52 10.84
C GLY A 30 13.51 2.17 10.59
N ARG A 31 13.69 1.62 9.40
CA ARG A 31 13.21 0.27 9.11
C ARG A 31 14.36 -0.68 9.38
N PRO A 32 14.41 -1.33 10.56
CA PRO A 32 15.58 -2.11 10.94
C PRO A 32 15.84 -3.18 9.89
N SER A 33 17.11 -3.33 9.52
CA SER A 33 17.52 -4.50 8.76
C SER A 33 17.20 -5.74 9.59
N PRO A 34 16.39 -6.69 9.09
CA PRO A 34 16.31 -7.98 9.74
C PRO A 34 17.73 -8.56 9.84
N ALA A 35 18.06 -9.15 10.99
CA ALA A 35 19.30 -9.88 11.15
C ALA A 35 19.38 -11.02 10.10
N PRO A 36 20.57 -11.50 9.73
CA PRO A 36 20.69 -12.67 8.86
C PRO A 36 19.83 -13.83 9.39
N ASN A 37 18.96 -14.39 8.55
CA ASN A 37 17.98 -15.44 8.87
C ASN A 37 16.80 -15.05 9.78
N ALA A 38 16.60 -13.76 10.06
CA ALA A 38 15.37 -13.33 10.73
C ALA A 38 14.16 -13.38 9.78
N TYR A 39 13.00 -13.70 10.33
CA TYR A 39 11.74 -13.65 9.59
C TYR A 39 11.39 -12.19 9.26
N MET A 40 11.11 -11.93 7.98
CA MET A 40 10.56 -10.66 7.55
C MET A 40 9.13 -10.51 8.09
N ARG A 41 8.90 -9.48 8.90
CA ARG A 41 7.59 -9.20 9.50
C ARG A 41 6.74 -8.26 8.67
N ASP A 42 7.38 -7.48 7.82
CA ASP A 42 6.71 -6.55 6.92
C ASP A 42 7.44 -6.47 5.57
N THR A 43 6.70 -6.12 4.52
CA THR A 43 7.22 -5.94 3.15
C THR A 43 8.39 -4.97 3.09
N TRP A 44 8.45 -3.98 3.98
CA TRP A 44 9.57 -3.04 4.03
C TRP A 44 10.88 -3.62 4.54
N GLU A 45 10.84 -4.78 5.21
CA GLU A 45 12.04 -5.54 5.55
C GLU A 45 12.59 -6.32 4.34
N SER A 46 11.89 -6.28 3.20
CA SER A 46 12.30 -6.97 1.97
C SER A 46 13.50 -6.31 1.31
N PRO A 47 14.47 -7.09 0.82
CA PRO A 47 15.50 -6.59 -0.08
C PRO A 47 14.91 -5.85 -1.28
N ALA A 48 13.77 -6.30 -1.82
CA ALA A 48 13.14 -5.68 -2.98
C ALA A 48 12.68 -4.22 -2.74
N VAL A 49 12.38 -3.85 -1.49
CA VAL A 49 11.97 -2.48 -1.14
C VAL A 49 13.17 -1.67 -0.66
N ARG A 50 14.04 -2.27 0.16
CA ARG A 50 15.22 -1.60 0.72
C ARG A 50 16.28 -1.26 -0.32
N ASP A 51 16.48 -2.19 -1.24
CA ASP A 51 17.53 -2.08 -2.26
C ASP A 51 16.97 -1.47 -3.55
N LEU A 52 15.69 -1.05 -3.53
CA LEU A 52 15.10 -0.26 -4.60
C LEU A 52 15.86 1.05 -4.69
N LEU A 53 16.47 1.32 -5.84
CA LEU A 53 17.16 2.57 -6.10
C LEU A 53 16.24 3.52 -6.85
N ASP A 54 16.32 4.80 -6.49
CA ASP A 54 15.76 5.85 -7.30
C ASP A 54 16.54 5.92 -8.64
N PRO A 55 15.88 5.75 -9.79
CA PRO A 55 16.55 5.76 -11.09
C PRO A 55 17.19 7.12 -11.45
N LEU A 56 16.78 8.22 -10.81
CA LEU A 56 17.30 9.55 -11.08
C LEU A 56 18.58 9.84 -10.29
N THR A 57 18.61 9.45 -9.01
CA THR A 57 19.72 9.76 -8.10
C THR A 57 20.66 8.58 -7.84
N GLY A 58 20.23 7.35 -8.09
CA GLY A 58 20.95 6.12 -7.75
C GLY A 58 21.04 5.84 -6.24
N LYS A 59 20.39 6.65 -5.41
CA LYS A 59 20.27 6.45 -3.95
C LYS A 59 19.13 5.47 -3.65
N PRO A 60 19.09 4.85 -2.45
CA PRO A 60 17.93 4.07 -2.04
C PRO A 60 16.65 4.92 -2.13
N PHE A 61 15.62 4.41 -2.79
CA PHE A 61 14.34 5.10 -3.01
C PHE A 61 13.65 5.47 -1.69
N ILE A 62 13.95 4.76 -0.61
CA ILE A 62 13.36 5.00 0.71
C ILE A 62 14.16 6.00 1.55
N ASP A 63 15.31 6.44 1.05
CA ASP A 63 16.23 7.40 1.65
C ASP A 63 16.22 8.69 0.82
N PHE A 64 15.22 9.53 1.10
CA PHE A 64 14.94 10.77 0.38
C PHE A 64 15.04 11.98 1.31
N ASP A 65 15.34 13.15 0.74
CA ASP A 65 15.53 14.39 1.49
C ASP A 65 14.19 14.87 2.12
N ASP A 66 14.24 15.87 3.00
CA ASP A 66 13.04 16.34 3.74
C ASP A 66 12.03 17.11 2.85
N ASP A 67 12.43 17.52 1.64
CA ASP A 67 11.61 18.27 0.70
C ASP A 67 10.89 17.39 -0.35
N GLU A 68 11.10 16.08 -0.31
CA GLU A 68 10.46 15.11 -1.20
C GLU A 68 9.66 14.07 -0.41
N LEU A 69 8.67 13.45 -1.06
CA LEU A 69 7.90 12.35 -0.49
C LEU A 69 7.86 11.18 -1.48
N HIS A 70 8.57 10.10 -1.15
CA HIS A 70 8.53 8.88 -1.94
C HIS A 70 7.44 7.94 -1.43
N ILE A 71 6.47 7.63 -2.29
CA ILE A 71 5.34 6.76 -1.96
C ILE A 71 5.54 5.38 -2.59
N ILE A 72 5.46 4.35 -1.76
CA ILE A 72 5.34 2.96 -2.20
C ILE A 72 3.87 2.55 -2.04
N VAL A 73 3.30 1.98 -3.10
CA VAL A 73 1.94 1.43 -3.06
C VAL A 73 1.95 -0.07 -3.32
N ARG A 74 1.04 -0.79 -2.66
CA ARG A 74 0.70 -2.17 -3.02
C ARG A 74 -0.54 -2.15 -3.89
N LEU A 75 -0.44 -2.72 -5.08
CA LEU A 75 -1.58 -3.06 -5.92
C LEU A 75 -1.96 -4.52 -5.66
N SER A 76 -3.24 -4.80 -5.54
CA SER A 76 -3.74 -6.15 -5.27
C SER A 76 -5.05 -6.38 -6.00
N GLU A 77 -5.27 -7.62 -6.41
CA GLU A 77 -6.51 -8.09 -7.02
C GLU A 77 -7.07 -9.23 -6.17
N ASP A 78 -8.37 -9.19 -5.90
CA ASP A 78 -9.07 -10.30 -5.23
C ASP A 78 -10.39 -10.63 -5.94
N GLY A 79 -10.66 -11.92 -6.09
CA GLY A 79 -11.87 -12.46 -6.72
C GLY A 79 -12.81 -13.04 -5.67
N PHE A 80 -14.01 -12.52 -5.57
CA PHE A 80 -15.00 -12.96 -4.59
C PHE A 80 -16.35 -13.30 -5.24
N HIS A 81 -17.10 -14.19 -4.59
CA HIS A 81 -18.46 -14.52 -5.02
C HIS A 81 -19.41 -13.42 -4.52
N PRO A 82 -20.02 -12.59 -5.39
CA PRO A 82 -20.76 -11.39 -4.97
C PRO A 82 -22.00 -11.71 -4.12
N PHE A 83 -22.54 -12.91 -4.25
CA PHE A 83 -23.71 -13.39 -3.49
C PHE A 83 -23.36 -14.34 -2.33
N GLY A 84 -22.07 -14.50 -2.02
CA GLY A 84 -21.56 -15.50 -1.09
C GLY A 84 -21.59 -16.93 -1.65
N LYS A 85 -20.77 -17.84 -1.08
CA LYS A 85 -20.71 -19.24 -1.52
C LYS A 85 -22.00 -19.96 -1.13
N ARG A 86 -22.76 -20.44 -2.10
CA ARG A 86 -23.91 -21.34 -1.89
C ARG A 86 -23.59 -22.73 -2.45
N PRO A 87 -23.66 -23.81 -1.66
CA PRO A 87 -23.49 -25.17 -2.19
C PRO A 87 -24.51 -25.43 -3.31
N GLY A 88 -24.04 -25.83 -4.50
CA GLY A 88 -24.88 -26.09 -5.67
C GLY A 88 -25.38 -24.86 -6.45
N GLY A 89 -24.89 -23.65 -6.13
CA GLY A 89 -25.20 -22.43 -6.88
C GLY A 89 -24.33 -22.25 -8.13
N LYS A 90 -24.74 -21.32 -9.01
CA LYS A 90 -23.92 -20.88 -10.16
C LYS A 90 -22.62 -20.26 -9.65
N SER A 91 -21.49 -20.64 -10.24
CA SER A 91 -20.19 -20.04 -9.94
C SER A 91 -20.07 -18.70 -10.67
N ILE A 92 -20.17 -17.59 -9.94
CA ILE A 92 -19.91 -16.23 -10.43
C ILE A 92 -18.80 -15.63 -9.57
N SER A 93 -17.77 -15.05 -10.20
CA SER A 93 -16.68 -14.37 -9.51
C SER A 93 -16.63 -12.93 -9.98
N VAL A 94 -16.55 -12.00 -9.04
CA VAL A 94 -16.32 -10.58 -9.29
C VAL A 94 -14.95 -10.24 -8.72
N GLY A 95 -14.11 -9.60 -9.53
CA GLY A 95 -12.80 -9.12 -9.12
C GLY A 95 -12.84 -7.70 -8.58
N ALA A 96 -11.96 -7.37 -7.66
CA ALA A 96 -11.67 -5.99 -7.27
C ALA A 96 -10.15 -5.75 -7.31
N VAL A 97 -9.76 -4.63 -7.92
CA VAL A 97 -8.38 -4.14 -7.90
C VAL A 97 -8.31 -3.02 -6.87
N PHE A 98 -7.45 -3.17 -5.88
CA PHE A 98 -7.29 -2.21 -4.80
C PHE A 98 -5.83 -1.81 -4.60
N MET A 99 -5.66 -0.59 -4.09
CA MET A 99 -4.35 0.01 -3.84
C MET A 99 -4.25 0.50 -2.40
N VAL A 100 -3.08 0.29 -1.79
CA VAL A 100 -2.80 0.68 -0.41
C VAL A 100 -1.46 1.41 -0.34
N CYS A 101 -1.41 2.49 0.46
CA CYS A 101 -0.17 3.21 0.74
C CYS A 101 0.67 2.39 1.74
N MET A 102 1.82 1.89 1.29
CA MET A 102 2.68 1.05 2.10
C MET A 102 3.48 1.88 3.12
N ASN A 103 3.61 3.19 2.93
CA ASN A 103 4.33 4.06 3.87
C ASN A 103 3.69 4.08 5.26
N LEU A 104 2.40 3.75 5.35
CA LEU A 104 1.68 3.61 6.61
C LEU A 104 2.05 2.33 7.38
N PRO A 105 2.03 2.36 8.73
CA PRO A 105 2.12 1.16 9.55
C PRO A 105 1.05 0.13 9.18
N ALA A 106 1.37 -1.16 9.33
CA ALA A 106 0.46 -2.25 8.98
C ALA A 106 -0.94 -2.12 9.60
N ALA A 107 -1.03 -1.64 10.85
CA ALA A 107 -2.28 -1.41 11.56
C ALA A 107 -3.17 -0.31 10.94
N LEU A 108 -2.57 0.66 10.23
CA LEU A 108 -3.28 1.75 9.57
C LEU A 108 -3.53 1.46 8.09
N ARG A 109 -2.56 0.86 7.38
CA ARG A 109 -2.65 0.69 5.92
C ARG A 109 -3.81 -0.20 5.46
N GLU A 110 -4.19 -1.20 6.27
CA GLU A 110 -5.27 -2.14 5.94
C GLU A 110 -6.67 -1.67 6.41
N ARG A 111 -6.77 -0.48 7.02
CA ARG A 111 -8.09 0.08 7.38
C ARG A 111 -8.85 0.42 6.10
N LYS A 112 -10.15 0.12 6.06
CA LYS A 112 -11.01 0.35 4.89
C LYS A 112 -10.92 1.77 4.34
N ASP A 113 -10.81 2.77 5.21
CA ASP A 113 -10.73 4.19 4.85
C ASP A 113 -9.38 4.56 4.18
N ASN A 114 -8.40 3.66 4.23
CA ASN A 114 -7.05 3.82 3.66
C ASN A 114 -6.82 2.88 2.47
N VAL A 115 -7.87 2.23 1.95
CA VAL A 115 -7.81 1.36 0.78
C VAL A 115 -8.51 2.05 -0.39
N CYS A 116 -7.79 2.22 -1.50
CA CYS A 116 -8.37 2.72 -2.74
C CYS A 116 -8.95 1.56 -3.55
N ASN A 117 -10.22 1.63 -3.97
CA ASN A 117 -10.74 0.72 -5.00
C ASN A 117 -10.52 1.37 -6.38
N LEU A 118 -9.67 0.74 -7.20
CA LEU A 118 -9.31 1.25 -8.51
C LEU A 118 -10.22 0.72 -9.61
N ALA A 119 -10.63 -0.54 -9.51
CA ALA A 119 -11.48 -1.17 -10.50
C ALA A 119 -12.29 -2.33 -9.90
N THR A 120 -13.43 -2.59 -10.51
CA THR A 120 -14.22 -3.81 -10.28
C THR A 120 -14.34 -4.54 -11.62
N ILE A 121 -14.01 -5.84 -11.60
CA ILE A 121 -14.03 -6.73 -12.75
C ILE A 121 -15.32 -7.57 -12.64
N PRO A 122 -16.31 -7.36 -13.52
CA PRO A 122 -17.60 -8.05 -13.46
C PRO A 122 -17.54 -9.52 -13.86
#